data_AF-A0A946VRM8-F1
#
_entry.id   AF-A0A946VRM8-F1
#
_cell.length_a   1.000
_cell.length_b   1.000
_cell.length_c   1.000
_cell.angle_alpha   90.00
_cell.angle_beta   90.00
_cell.angle_gamma   90.00
#
_symmetry.space_group_name_H-M   'P 1'
#
loop_
_entity.id
_entity.type
_entity.pdbx_description
1 polymer ?
#
loop_
_entity_poly.entity_id
_entity_poly.type
_entity_poly.pdbx_seq_one_letter_code
_entity_poly.pdbx_strand_id
1 'polypeptide(L)' 'MSNGRLDKARYCESPNRDARPDAIVIDLLVIHCIALPPGLYGGRYVEQLFCNCLPANVHPYFNEVCSMQVSA' A
#
# COMPACT_ATOMS: atom_id res chain seq x y z
N MET A 1 -18.54 -4.83 7.93
CA MET A 1 -17.16 -5.27 8.13
C MET A 1 -17.16 -6.77 8.38
N SER A 2 -16.82 -7.56 7.38
CA SER A 2 -16.55 -8.99 7.55
C SER A 2 -15.03 -9.22 7.43
N ASN A 3 -14.46 -10.03 8.32
CA ASN A 3 -13.05 -10.47 8.26
C ASN A 3 -12.02 -9.32 8.16
N GLY A 4 -12.22 -8.23 8.89
CA GLY A 4 -11.31 -7.08 8.89
C GLY A 4 -11.37 -6.21 7.62
N ARG A 5 -12.38 -6.37 6.76
CA ARG A 5 -12.55 -5.58 5.53
C ARG A 5 -13.66 -4.55 5.66
N LEU A 6 -13.50 -3.43 4.95
CA LEU A 6 -14.52 -2.38 4.83
C LEU A 6 -15.42 -2.64 3.62
N ASP A 7 -16.74 -2.63 3.84
CA ASP A 7 -17.72 -3.00 2.79
C ASP A 7 -17.84 -1.94 1.67
N LYS A 8 -17.52 -0.67 1.98
CA LYS A 8 -17.62 0.47 1.06
C LYS A 8 -16.28 0.89 0.45
N ALA A 9 -15.23 0.09 0.65
CA ALA A 9 -13.92 0.34 0.06
C ALA A 9 -13.65 -0.68 -1.04
N ARG A 10 -12.95 -0.26 -2.10
CA ARG A 10 -12.44 -1.20 -3.09
C ARG A 10 -11.32 -2.02 -2.48
N TYR A 11 -11.50 -3.34 -2.45
CA TYR A 11 -10.47 -4.25 -1.96
C TYR A 11 -9.38 -4.46 -3.01
N CYS A 12 -8.12 -4.26 -2.60
CA CYS A 12 -6.93 -4.58 -3.38
C CYS A 12 -6.12 -5.59 -2.58
N GLU A 13 -5.93 -6.79 -3.10
CA GLU A 13 -5.22 -7.84 -2.36
C GLU A 13 -3.71 -7.65 -2.48
N SER A 14 -3.13 -6.94 -1.52
CA SER A 14 -1.67 -6.82 -1.42
C SER A 14 -1.06 -8.11 -0.84
N PRO A 15 0.08 -8.57 -1.39
CA PRO A 15 0.87 -9.63 -0.77
C PRO A 15 1.66 -9.15 0.46
N ASN A 16 1.81 -7.83 0.68
CA ASN A 16 2.66 -7.27 1.72
C ASN A 16 1.94 -7.11 3.06
N ARG A 17 1.79 -8.24 3.74
CA ARG A 17 1.28 -8.31 5.10
C ARG A 17 1.87 -9.51 5.81
N ASP A 18 1.99 -9.43 7.12
CA ASP A 18 2.43 -10.51 7.98
C ASP A 18 1.52 -10.65 9.22
N ALA A 19 1.81 -11.66 10.03
CA ALA A 19 1.10 -11.85 11.29
C ALA A 19 1.62 -10.86 12.33
N ARG A 20 0.71 -10.23 13.07
CA ARG A 20 1.09 -9.49 14.28
C ARG A 20 1.67 -10.46 15.32
N PRO A 21 2.65 -10.03 16.13
CA PRO A 21 3.10 -10.81 17.28
C PRO A 21 1.94 -11.19 18.20
N ASP A 22 2.07 -12.33 18.87
CA ASP A 22 1.05 -12.84 19.79
C ASP A 22 0.76 -11.83 20.92
N ALA A 23 -0.49 -11.85 21.39
CA ALA A 23 -0.98 -11.03 22.50
C ALA A 23 -0.90 -9.50 22.30
N ILE A 24 -0.71 -9.01 21.07
CA ILE A 24 -0.80 -7.58 20.74
C ILE A 24 -2.21 -7.21 20.27
N VAL A 25 -2.83 -6.24 20.94
CA VAL A 25 -4.08 -5.62 20.50
C VAL A 25 -3.80 -4.41 19.59
N ILE A 26 -4.71 -4.11 18.66
CA ILE A 26 -4.62 -2.90 17.83
C ILE A 26 -5.08 -1.71 18.67
N ASP A 27 -4.19 -0.77 18.97
CA ASP A 27 -4.45 0.40 19.82
C ASP A 27 -4.00 1.74 19.20
N LEU A 28 -3.35 1.68 18.02
CA LEU A 28 -2.82 2.86 17.31
C LEU A 28 -3.36 2.94 15.88
N LEU A 29 -3.76 4.15 15.48
CA LEU A 29 -4.02 4.52 14.10
C LEU A 29 -2.92 5.45 13.61
N VAL A 30 -2.26 5.09 12.51
CA VAL A 30 -1.27 5.94 11.82
C VAL A 30 -1.88 6.45 10.51
N ILE A 31 -1.81 7.76 10.28
CA ILE A 31 -2.32 8.39 9.07
C ILE A 31 -1.13 8.80 8.19
N HIS A 32 -1.06 8.23 6.99
CA HIS A 32 -0.04 8.56 5.99
C HIS A 32 -0.67 9.35 4.83
N CYS A 33 0.15 10.18 4.18
CA CYS A 33 -0.16 10.79 2.89
C CYS A 33 0.90 10.36 1.89
N ILE A 34 0.47 9.89 0.72
CA ILE A 34 1.36 9.45 -0.35
C ILE A 34 0.82 9.90 -1.71
N ALA A 35 1.72 10.34 -2.58
CA ALA A 35 1.47 10.72 -3.96
C ALA A 35 2.55 10.10 -4.84
N LEU A 36 2.16 9.45 -5.94
CA LEU A 36 3.07 8.76 -6.85
C LEU A 36 2.69 9.05 -8.31
N PRO A 37 3.59 9.65 -9.12
CA PRO A 37 4.90 10.20 -8.74
C PRO A 37 4.83 11.30 -7.65
N PRO A 38 5.95 11.68 -7.01
CA PRO A 38 5.93 12.65 -5.91
C PRO A 38 5.20 13.94 -6.27
N GLY A 39 4.25 14.34 -5.43
CA GLY A 39 3.42 15.53 -5.62
C GLY A 39 2.31 15.41 -6.67
N LEU A 40 2.19 14.28 -7.36
CA LEU A 40 1.15 14.02 -8.36
C LEU A 40 0.11 13.04 -7.81
N TYR A 41 -1.16 13.46 -7.85
CA TYR A 41 -2.30 12.67 -7.39
C TYR A 41 -3.06 12.06 -8.56
N GLY A 42 -3.75 10.95 -8.28
CA GLY A 42 -4.53 10.21 -9.27
C GLY A 42 -3.81 8.99 -9.83
N GLY A 43 -4.43 8.32 -10.80
CA GLY A 43 -3.92 7.07 -11.37
C GLY A 43 -4.00 5.88 -10.39
N ARG A 44 -3.16 4.86 -10.63
CA ARG A 44 -3.14 3.61 -9.84
C ARG A 44 -1.78 3.30 -9.20
N TYR A 45 -0.82 4.22 -9.27
CA TYR A 45 0.56 3.94 -8.87
C TYR A 45 0.73 3.68 -7.38
N VAL A 46 -0.09 4.33 -6.53
CA VAL A 46 -0.11 4.01 -5.09
C VAL A 46 -0.56 2.57 -4.88
N GLU A 47 -1.72 2.17 -5.40
CA GLU A 47 -2.17 0.77 -5.34
C GLU A 47 -1.11 -0.20 -5.88
N GLN A 48 -0.49 0.11 -7.01
CA GLN A 48 0.52 -0.74 -7.63
C GLN A 48 1.79 -0.87 -6.79
N LEU A 49 2.22 0.19 -6.10
CA LEU A 49 3.33 0.10 -5.15
C LEU A 49 2.99 -0.85 -3.99
N PHE A 50 1.82 -0.66 -3.36
CA PHE A 50 1.39 -1.50 -2.24
C PHE A 50 1.14 -2.96 -2.68
N CYS A 51 0.86 -3.22 -3.95
CA CYS A 51 0.67 -4.57 -4.52
C CYS A 51 1.92 -5.14 -5.22
N ASN A 52 3.11 -4.52 -5.10
CA ASN A 52 4.35 -4.93 -5.80
C ASN A 52 4.23 -5.13 -7.31
N CYS A 53 3.41 -4.32 -7.97
CA CYS A 53 3.24 -4.35 -9.42
C CYS A 53 3.49 -2.97 -10.05
N LEU A 54 4.22 -2.08 -9.36
CA LEU A 54 4.59 -0.77 -9.87
C LEU A 54 5.57 -0.90 -11.04
N PRO A 55 5.27 -0.30 -12.21
CA PRO A 55 6.17 -0.37 -13.36
C PRO A 55 7.39 0.55 -13.18
N ALA A 56 8.59 -0.03 -13.13
CA ALA A 56 9.84 0.70 -12.89
C ALA A 56 10.16 1.76 -13.96
N ASN A 57 9.75 1.54 -15.21
CA ASN A 57 10.17 2.31 -16.38
C ASN A 57 9.23 3.47 -16.76
N VAL A 58 8.18 3.72 -15.98
CA VAL A 58 7.18 4.78 -16.27
C VAL A 58 7.61 6.14 -15.74
N HIS A 59 8.32 6.19 -14.63
CA HIS A 59 8.81 7.43 -14.03
C HIS A 59 10.16 7.18 -13.34
N PRO A 60 11.16 8.08 -13.41
CA PRO A 60 12.48 7.87 -12.81
C PRO A 60 12.42 7.44 -11.34
N TYR A 61 11.57 8.09 -10.55
CA TYR A 61 11.35 7.75 -9.13
C TYR A 61 10.86 6.32 -8.91
N PHE A 62 10.14 5.71 -9.86
CA PHE A 62 9.62 4.36 -9.68
C PHE A 62 10.73 3.31 -9.68
N ASN A 63 11.84 3.56 -10.39
CA ASN A 63 12.99 2.67 -10.35
C ASN A 63 13.61 2.55 -8.94
N GLU A 64 13.43 3.56 -8.10
CA GLU A 64 13.93 3.57 -6.73
C GLU A 64 13.02 2.78 -5.77
N VAL A 65 11.71 2.74 -6.04
CA VAL A 65 10.70 2.24 -5.08
C VAL A 65 9.95 0.99 -5.55
N CYS A 66 10.00 0.62 -6.84
CA CYS A 66 9.20 -0.48 -7.38
C CYS A 66 9.53 -1.86 -6.78
N SER A 67 10.75 -2.02 -6.26
CA SER A 67 11.21 -3.24 -5.60
C SER A 67 10.94 -3.25 -4.10
N MET A 68 10.49 -2.14 -3.51
CA MET A 68 10.21 -2.08 -2.07
C MET A 68 8.96 -2.87 -1.73
N GLN A 69 8.99 -3.56 -0.59
CA GLN A 69 7.80 -4.12 0.05
C GLN A 69 7.28 -3.13 1.08
N VAL A 70 6.15 -2.50 0.78
CA VAL A 70 5.47 -1.57 1.68
C VAL A 70 4.23 -2.25 2.25
N SER A 71 4.01 -2.11 3.57
CA SER A 71 2.95 -2.79 4.30
C SER A 71 1.57 -2.25 3.91
N ALA A 72 0.57 -3.13 3.75
CA ALA A 72 -0.76 -2.83 3.23
C ALA A 72 -1.90 -3.48 4.02
#